data_AF-A0A0D8DLE4-F1
#
_entry.id   AF-A0A0D8DLE4-F1
#
_cell.length_a   1.000
_cell.length_b   1.000
_cell.length_c   1.000
_cell.angle_alpha   90.00
_cell.angle_beta   90.00
_cell.angle_gamma   90.00
#
_symmetry.space_group_name_H-M   'P 1'
#
loop_
_entity.id
_entity.type
_entity.pdbx_description
1 polymer ?
#
loop_
_entity_poly.entity_id
_entity_poly.type
_entity_poly.pdbx_seq_one_letter_code
_entity_poly.pdbx_strand_id
1 'polypeptide(L)' 'MAKKIQGLSEWRLNILEKHLLTSLIILFFILSIIFLFISIITGNIYFRGVAIGLIISWSTCLIALIFKKIIYKNLIKVVK' A
#
# COMPACT_ATOMS: atom_id res chain seq x y z
N MET A 1 -8.85 -0.58 22.80
CA MET A 1 -9.10 0.86 23.06
C MET A 1 -7.89 1.64 22.53
N ALA A 2 -7.99 2.19 21.31
CA ALA A 2 -6.85 2.82 20.64
C ALA A 2 -6.52 4.16 21.29
N LYS A 3 -5.25 4.34 21.67
CA LYS A 3 -4.70 5.54 22.30
C LYS A 3 -4.87 6.72 21.33
N LYS A 4 -5.79 7.63 21.64
CA LYS A 4 -6.10 8.84 20.84
C LYS A 4 -4.82 9.67 20.74
N ILE A 5 -4.18 9.68 19.56
CA ILE A 5 -2.99 10.49 19.28
C ILE A 5 -3.45 11.96 19.30
N GLN A 6 -3.27 12.58 20.46
CA GLN A 6 -3.75 13.90 20.82
C GLN A 6 -2.89 14.94 20.09
N GLY A 7 -3.28 15.30 18.86
CA GLY A 7 -2.57 16.29 18.04
C GLY A 7 -2.75 16.15 16.52
N LEU A 8 -3.27 15.02 16.02
CA LEU A 8 -3.60 14.88 14.60
C LEU A 8 -5.06 15.26 14.37
N SER A 9 -5.32 16.27 13.54
CA SER A 9 -6.69 16.67 13.20
C SER A 9 -7.45 15.51 12.53
N GLU A 10 -8.74 15.38 12.85
CA GLU A 10 -9.58 14.26 12.36
C GLU A 10 -9.60 14.15 10.83
N TRP A 11 -9.51 15.27 10.12
CA TRP A 11 -9.42 15.29 8.65
C TRP A 11 -8.11 14.69 8.12
N ARG A 12 -6.98 14.87 8.84
CA ARG A 12 -5.70 14.26 8.48
C ARG A 12 -5.73 12.75 8.70
N LEU A 13 -6.29 12.28 9.81
CA LEU A 13 -6.47 10.85 10.06
C LEU A 13 -7.33 10.19 8.97
N ASN A 14 -8.43 10.83 8.58
CA ASN A 14 -9.34 10.27 7.58
C ASN A 14 -8.71 10.17 6.19
N ILE A 15 -7.90 11.15 5.79
CA ILE A 15 -7.11 11.10 4.54
C ILE A 15 -6.03 10.03 4.62
N LEU A 16 -5.30 9.98 5.73
CA LEU A 16 -4.24 9.01 5.94
C LEU A 16 -4.78 7.57 5.95
N GLU A 17 -5.97 7.35 6.50
CA GLU A 17 -6.53 6.01 6.66
C GLU A 17 -7.29 5.52 5.41
N LYS A 18 -7.89 6.42 4.64
CA LYS A 18 -8.66 6.08 3.42
C LYS A 18 -7.84 6.15 2.14
N HIS A 19 -6.94 7.12 2.01
CA HIS A 19 -6.27 7.39 0.74
C HIS A 19 -4.81 6.96 0.72
N LEU A 20 -4.11 6.90 1.86
CA LEU A 20 -2.68 6.57 1.87
C LEU A 20 -2.39 5.19 1.29
N LEU A 21 -3.14 4.17 1.71
CA LEU A 21 -2.97 2.79 1.23
C LEU A 21 -3.18 2.68 -0.28
N THR A 22 -4.24 3.33 -0.78
CA THR A 22 -4.56 3.38 -2.21
C THR A 22 -3.47 4.13 -3.00
N SER A 23 -3.02 5.28 -2.49
CA SER A 23 -1.96 6.07 -3.11
C SER A 23 -0.62 5.33 -3.12
N LEU A 24 -0.28 4.59 -2.04
CA LEU A 24 0.93 3.76 -1.99
C LEU A 24 0.91 2.65 -3.03
N ILE A 25 -0.22 1.95 -3.17
CA ILE A 25 -0.39 0.88 -4.16
C ILE A 25 -0.19 1.43 -5.58
N ILE A 26 -0.81 2.57 -5.89
CA ILE A 26 -0.65 3.21 -7.21
C ILE A 26 0.79 3.64 -7.43
N LEU A 27 1.43 4.25 -6.42
CA LEU A 27 2.80 4.73 -6.52
C LEU A 27 3.79 3.57 -6.73
N PHE A 28 3.70 2.50 -5.95
CA PHE A 28 4.57 1.33 -6.13
C PHE A 28 4.38 0.65 -7.48
N PHE A 29 3.16 0.62 -7.99
CA PHE A 29 2.88 0.08 -9.32
C PHE A 29 3.53 0.92 -10.43
N ILE A 30 3.36 2.24 -10.38
CA ILE A 30 3.95 3.16 -11.36
C ILE A 30 5.49 3.11 -11.29
N LEU A 31 6.06 3.19 -10.08
CA LEU A 31 7.52 3.08 -9.90
C LEU A 31 8.05 1.74 -10.43
N SER A 32 7.36 0.64 -10.13
CA SER A 32 7.76 -0.68 -10.62
C SER A 32 7.84 -0.70 -12.15
N ILE A 33 6.84 -0.14 -12.84
CA ILE A 33 6.84 -0.06 -14.30
C ILE A 33 8.01 0.77 -14.81
N ILE A 34 8.23 1.96 -14.23
CA ILE A 34 9.32 2.87 -14.61
C ILE A 34 10.68 2.16 -14.47
N PHE A 35 10.95 1.52 -13.33
CA PHE A 35 12.20 0.80 -13.10
C PHE A 35 12.39 -0.40 -14.03
N LEU A 36 11.30 -1.07 -14.41
CA LEU A 36 11.33 -2.17 -15.37
C LEU A 36 11.69 -1.66 -16.77
N PHE A 37 11.09 -0.55 -17.22
CA PHE A 37 11.44 0.10 -18.48
C PHE A 37 12.90 0.58 -18.50
N ILE A 38 13.36 1.25 -17.45
CA ILE A 38 14.77 1.67 -17.31
C ILE A 38 15.70 0.46 -17.35
N SER A 39 15.34 -0.63 -16.69
CA SER A 39 16.13 -1.87 -16.69
C SER A 39 16.26 -2.48 -18.09
N ILE A 40 15.19 -2.48 -18.88
CA ILE A 40 15.22 -2.98 -20.26
C ILE A 40 16.16 -2.12 -21.11
N ILE A 41 16.07 -0.80 -21.00
CA ILE A 41 16.88 0.13 -21.80
C ILE A 41 18.36 0.06 -21.42
N THR A 42 18.67 -0.03 -20.13
CA THR A 42 20.05 0.04 -19.62
C THR A 42 20.71 -1.34 -19.55
N GLY A 43 19.94 -2.44 -19.67
CA GLY A 43 20.42 -3.81 -19.48
C GLY A 43 20.92 -4.11 -18.06
N ASN A 44 20.70 -3.20 -17.10
CA ASN A 44 21.31 -3.26 -15.79
C ASN A 44 20.46 -4.10 -14.81
N ILE A 45 21.11 -5.10 -14.21
CA ILE A 45 20.53 -6.06 -13.26
C ILE A 45 20.07 -5.36 -11.97
N TYR A 46 20.74 -4.28 -11.55
CA TYR A 46 20.36 -3.52 -10.34
C TYR A 46 18.92 -3.00 -10.43
N PHE A 47 18.52 -2.45 -11.58
CA PHE A 47 17.14 -1.95 -11.76
C PHE A 47 16.10 -3.07 -11.79
N ARG A 48 16.47 -4.31 -12.20
CA ARG A 48 15.59 -5.48 -12.06
C ARG A 48 15.34 -5.80 -10.60
N GLY A 49 16.38 -5.78 -9.77
CA GLY A 49 16.26 -5.99 -8.32
C GLY A 49 15.31 -4.98 -7.66
N VAL A 50 15.44 -3.69 -8.02
CA VAL A 50 14.54 -2.62 -7.54
C VAL A 50 13.10 -2.85 -7.99
N ALA A 51 12.88 -3.20 -9.27
CA ALA A 51 11.54 -3.49 -9.79
C ALA A 51 10.89 -4.67 -9.06
N ILE A 52 11.62 -5.76 -8.81
CA ILE A 52 11.11 -6.93 -8.07
C ILE A 52 10.75 -6.54 -6.62
N GLY A 53 11.59 -5.75 -5.94
CA GLY A 53 11.31 -5.25 -4.59
C GLY A 53 10.06 -4.37 -4.52
N LEU A 54 9.83 -3.55 -5.54
CA LEU A 54 8.61 -2.75 -5.67
C LEU A 54 7.36 -3.61 -5.89
N ILE A 55 7.46 -4.68 -6.69
CA ILE A 55 6.36 -5.64 -6.88
C ILE A 55 6.01 -6.33 -5.55
N ILE A 56 7.00 -6.77 -4.77
CA ILE A 56 6.76 -7.40 -3.46
C ILE A 56 6.08 -6.43 -2.50
N SER A 57 6.55 -5.17 -2.47
CA SER A 57 5.95 -4.11 -1.64
C SER A 57 4.50 -3.84 -2.05
N TRP A 58 4.23 -3.80 -3.35
CA TRP A 58 2.88 -3.66 -3.90
C TRP A 58 1.97 -4.82 -3.49
N SER A 59 2.42 -6.07 -3.65
CA SER A 59 1.65 -7.26 -3.26
C SER A 59 1.34 -7.27 -1.77
N THR A 60 2.31 -6.90 -0.92
CA THR A 60 2.12 -6.82 0.54
C THR A 60 1.04 -5.79 0.90
N CYS A 61 1.04 -4.65 0.23
CA CYS A 61 0.05 -3.59 0.43
C CYS A 61 -1.36 -4.05 -0.01
N LEU A 62 -1.43 -4.81 -1.11
CA LEU A 62 -2.68 -5.38 -1.64
C LEU A 62 -3.26 -6.45 -0.70
N ILE A 63 -2.42 -7.31 -0.13
CA ILE A 63 -2.81 -8.29 0.90
C ILE A 63 -3.34 -7.56 2.15
N ALA A 64 -2.69 -6.48 2.58
CA ALA A 64 -3.15 -5.69 3.72
C ALA A 64 -4.56 -5.10 3.49
N LEU A 65 -4.88 -4.65 2.26
CA LEU A 65 -6.25 -4.22 1.91
C LEU A 65 -7.27 -5.36 2.02
N ILE A 66 -6.92 -6.55 1.51
CA ILE A 66 -7.81 -7.72 1.56
C ILE A 66 -8.10 -8.09 3.02
N PHE A 67 -7.07 -8.15 3.87
CA PHE A 67 -7.23 -8.42 5.30
C PHE A 67 -8.06 -7.35 6.00
N LYS A 68 -7.83 -6.06 5.73
CA LYS A 68 -8.64 -4.96 6.26
C LYS A 68 -10.12 -5.15 5.91
N LYS A 69 -10.43 -5.54 4.68
CA LYS A 69 -11.81 -5.78 4.22
C LYS A 69 -12.45 -7.02 4.84
N ILE A 70 -11.69 -8.12 4.99
CA ILE A 70 -12.16 -9.36 5.64
C ILE A 70 -12.45 -9.13 7.12
N ILE A 71 -11.54 -8.48 7.85
CA ILE A 71 -11.69 -8.18 9.27
C ILE A 71 -12.91 -7.28 9.50
N TYR A 72 -13.09 -6.24 8.69
CA TYR A 72 -14.26 -5.35 8.79
C TYR A 72 -15.57 -6.10 8.56
N LYS A 73 -15.61 -7.01 7.57
CA LYS A 73 -16.78 -7.84 7.27
C LYS A 73 -17.09 -8.82 8.41
N ASN A 74 -16.07 -9.43 9.02
CA ASN A 74 -16.25 -10.34 10.15
C ASN A 74 -16.66 -9.60 11.44
N LEU A 75 -16.14 -8.41 11.70
CA LEU A 75 -16.58 -7.57 12.82
C LEU A 75 -18.07 -7.22 12.72
N ILE A 76 -18.54 -6.83 11.53
CA ILE A 76 -19.97 -6.56 11.31
C ILE A 76 -20.83 -7.80 11.53
N LYS A 77 -20.34 -8.98 11.18
CA LYS A 77 -21.05 -10.25 11.37
C LYS A 77 -21.10 -10.69 12.84
N VAL A 78 -20.15 -10.29 13.67
CA VAL A 78 -20.11 -10.61 15.12
C VAL A 78 -20.93 -9.63 15.95
N VAL A 79 -21.07 -8.37 15.50
CA VAL A 79 -21.84 -7.32 16.19
C VAL A 79 -23.35 -7.41 15.91
N LYS A 80 -23.76 -8.15 14.88
CA LYS A 80 -25.16 -8.29 14.44
C LYS A 80 -25.74 -9.62 14.89
#